data_AF-A0A497HG34-F1
#
_entry.id   AF-A0A497HG34-F1
#
_cell.length_a   1.000
_cell.length_b   1.000
_cell.length_c   1.000
_cell.angle_alpha   90.00
_cell.angle_beta   90.00
_cell.angle_gamma   90.00
#
_symmetry.space_group_name_H-M   'P 1'
#
loop_
_entity.id
_entity.type
_entity.pdbx_description
1 polymer ?
#
loop_
_entity_poly.entity_id
_entity_poly.type
_entity_poly.pdbx_seq_one_letter_code
_entity_poly.pdbx_strand_id
1 'polypeptide(L)'
;MMKRTLSSLLIIILLLAGVIPTATIPLYSVPFAFNAENLDSDVRTIRVALYDCGYNNRLFYDIFNYTWNLENRSYSFEVTVVTRDDVLGEGNISLTPENFDLLLIGASASAYLLDGINPEWKKNVQQFVADGGGYVGICGGANAGSLGFEHPTTIFQKRVNRGVLGLANVYIHDYLPGEWQYLLKFGFDAFSWGNDNGTRPYYISVNTSVEKHDECAIFSPYNMMYRLITYAGGAGMYDADSTDPMHGPLIPLLIYNEEPMYTKPLHYWAPTMNGWKIVGNVTTHLYQNYAGIATTYGESGRVVLYGPHPEYRVVANGSVKEYLGHGIPNFIGPVKRYVFNYFGELLPHDYNWWIVRRSAAWVAHIPDEDLPPME
;
A
#
# COMPACT_ATOMS: atom_id res chain seq x y z
N MET A 1 5.31 -6.53 41.64
CA MET A 1 5.62 -7.68 40.74
C MET A 1 4.44 -7.86 39.78
N MET A 2 4.37 -7.03 38.73
CA MET A 2 3.40 -7.15 37.62
C MET A 2 3.85 -6.20 36.49
N LYS A 3 4.93 -6.59 35.81
CA LYS A 3 5.45 -5.95 34.59
C LYS A 3 5.96 -7.08 33.71
N ARG A 4 5.09 -7.69 32.91
CA ARG A 4 5.37 -8.57 31.75
C ARG A 4 4.09 -9.32 31.41
N THR A 5 3.25 -8.76 30.53
CA THR A 5 2.21 -9.52 29.79
C THR A 5 1.45 -8.68 28.74
N LEU A 6 1.69 -7.36 28.59
CA LEU A 6 0.98 -6.59 27.56
C LEU A 6 1.54 -6.72 26.13
N SER A 7 2.81 -7.08 25.97
CA SER A 7 3.47 -7.14 24.65
C SER A 7 3.08 -8.35 23.81
N SER A 8 2.72 -9.47 24.44
CA SER A 8 2.32 -10.69 23.73
C SER A 8 0.87 -10.65 23.24
N LEU A 9 0.02 -9.86 23.90
CA LEU A 9 -1.40 -9.73 23.56
C LEU A 9 -1.61 -8.92 22.27
N LEU A 10 -0.76 -7.93 22.00
CA LEU A 10 -0.85 -7.07 20.81
C LEU A 10 -0.54 -7.82 19.50
N ILE A 11 0.37 -8.82 19.55
CA ILE A 11 0.72 -9.67 18.41
C ILE A 11 -0.39 -10.67 18.11
N ILE A 12 -1.08 -11.19 19.13
CA ILE A 12 -2.20 -12.12 19.00
C ILE A 12 -3.46 -11.44 18.42
N ILE A 13 -3.64 -10.15 18.66
CA ILE A 13 -4.81 -9.41 18.14
C ILE A 13 -4.66 -9.10 16.63
N LEU A 14 -3.44 -8.99 16.11
CA LEU A 14 -3.18 -8.90 14.67
C LEU A 14 -3.39 -10.24 13.94
N LEU A 15 -3.30 -11.37 14.64
CA LEU A 15 -3.48 -12.73 14.09
C LEU A 15 -4.96 -13.10 13.84
N LEU A 16 -5.93 -12.42 14.46
CA LEU A 16 -7.35 -12.79 14.41
C LEU A 16 -8.16 -12.10 13.30
N ALA A 17 -7.55 -11.20 12.52
CA ALA A 17 -8.21 -10.60 11.34
C ALA A 17 -8.21 -11.51 10.09
N GLY A 18 -7.58 -12.68 10.17
CA GLY A 18 -7.35 -13.58 9.03
C GLY A 18 -8.32 -14.75 8.87
N VAL A 19 -9.46 -14.81 9.59
CA VAL A 19 -10.39 -15.96 9.45
C VAL A 19 -11.83 -15.47 9.29
N ILE A 20 -12.33 -15.44 8.06
CA ILE A 20 -13.76 -15.37 7.74
C ILE A 20 -14.09 -16.60 6.86
N PRO A 21 -15.14 -17.37 7.16
CA PRO A 21 -15.44 -18.63 6.49
C PRO A 21 -15.79 -18.47 5.01
N THR A 22 -15.24 -19.35 4.19
CA THR A 22 -15.47 -19.48 2.74
C THR A 22 -16.85 -20.05 2.44
N ALA A 23 -17.68 -19.32 1.71
CA ALA A 23 -18.84 -19.86 1.01
C ALA A 23 -18.54 -19.90 -0.49
N THR A 24 -18.42 -21.10 -1.05
CA THR A 24 -18.23 -21.35 -2.47
C THR A 24 -19.56 -21.27 -3.22
N ILE A 25 -19.59 -20.57 -4.35
CA ILE A 25 -20.67 -20.63 -5.34
C ILE A 25 -20.02 -20.94 -6.69
N PRO A 26 -20.57 -21.86 -7.52
CA PRO A 26 -19.91 -22.31 -8.73
C PRO A 26 -19.96 -21.26 -9.85
N LEU A 27 -18.84 -21.16 -10.58
CA LEU A 27 -18.67 -20.36 -11.79
C LEU A 27 -19.43 -21.00 -12.97
N TYR A 28 -20.27 -20.20 -13.64
CA TYR A 28 -20.72 -20.48 -15.00
C TYR A 28 -19.95 -19.58 -15.97
N SER A 29 -19.17 -20.19 -16.87
CA SER A 29 -18.53 -19.52 -18.00
C SER A 29 -19.51 -19.40 -19.16
N VAL A 30 -19.67 -18.20 -19.70
CA VAL A 30 -20.34 -17.98 -21.00
C VAL A 30 -19.23 -17.61 -22.01
N PRO A 31 -19.06 -18.35 -23.11
CA PRO A 31 -18.08 -18.00 -24.13
C PRO A 31 -18.63 -16.88 -25.01
N PHE A 32 -17.94 -15.74 -25.03
CA PHE A 32 -18.12 -14.72 -26.05
C PHE A 32 -17.10 -14.99 -27.17
N ALA A 33 -17.59 -15.36 -28.36
CA ALA A 33 -16.76 -15.42 -29.55
C ALA A 33 -16.67 -14.03 -30.15
N PHE A 34 -15.47 -13.46 -30.19
CA PHE A 34 -15.16 -12.28 -30.98
C PHE A 34 -14.24 -12.71 -32.13
N ASN A 35 -14.73 -12.58 -33.36
CA ASN A 35 -13.89 -12.64 -34.55
C ASN A 35 -13.22 -11.27 -34.69
N ALA A 36 -11.91 -11.20 -34.55
CA ALA A 36 -11.11 -10.05 -34.98
C ALA A 36 -9.95 -10.58 -35.82
N GLU A 37 -9.78 -9.96 -36.98
CA GLU A 37 -8.75 -10.25 -37.97
C GLU A 37 -7.35 -10.14 -37.34
N ASN A 38 -6.51 -11.15 -37.62
CA ASN A 38 -5.10 -11.20 -37.23
C ASN A 38 -4.32 -10.07 -37.90
N LEU A 39 -4.16 -8.96 -37.21
CA LEU A 39 -2.93 -8.18 -37.25
C LEU A 39 -2.01 -8.80 -36.21
N ASP A 40 -0.81 -9.20 -36.64
CA ASP A 40 0.24 -9.81 -35.83
C ASP A 40 0.76 -8.78 -34.80
N SER A 41 -0.04 -8.49 -33.78
CA SER A 41 0.32 -7.57 -32.70
C SER A 41 1.24 -8.31 -31.75
N ASP A 42 2.45 -7.77 -31.53
CA ASP A 42 3.34 -8.24 -30.48
C ASP A 42 2.67 -7.97 -29.12
N VAL A 43 2.20 -9.03 -28.47
CA VAL A 43 1.52 -8.95 -27.16
C VAL A 43 2.53 -9.16 -26.06
N ARG A 44 2.78 -8.14 -25.24
CA ARG A 44 3.63 -8.20 -24.06
C ARG A 44 2.80 -8.28 -22.79
N THR A 45 2.83 -9.44 -22.15
CA THR A 45 2.20 -9.66 -20.84
C THR A 45 3.18 -9.34 -19.72
N ILE A 46 2.75 -8.55 -18.74
CA ILE A 46 3.48 -8.27 -17.51
C ILE A 46 2.97 -9.18 -16.40
N ARG A 47 3.84 -10.05 -15.89
CA ARG A 47 3.51 -11.08 -14.90
C ARG A 47 3.76 -10.54 -13.49
N VAL A 48 2.68 -10.31 -12.77
CA VAL A 48 2.66 -9.71 -11.44
C VAL A 48 2.51 -10.81 -10.39
N ALA A 49 3.53 -10.98 -9.56
CA ALA A 49 3.40 -11.69 -8.29
C ALA A 49 2.74 -10.74 -7.27
N LEU A 50 1.45 -10.91 -7.01
CA LEU A 50 0.73 -10.16 -5.98
C LEU A 50 0.88 -10.89 -4.64
N TYR A 51 1.65 -10.34 -3.71
CA TYR A 51 1.78 -10.93 -2.38
C TYR A 51 0.46 -10.86 -1.64
N ASP A 52 0.00 -11.99 -1.09
CA ASP A 52 -1.32 -12.09 -0.48
C ASP A 52 -1.53 -11.02 0.61
N CYS A 53 -2.52 -10.14 0.36
CA CYS A 53 -2.96 -9.10 1.27
C CYS A 53 -4.46 -9.22 1.59
N GLY A 54 -5.02 -10.43 1.44
CA GLY A 54 -6.38 -10.77 1.80
C GLY A 54 -7.42 -10.10 0.90
N TYR A 55 -8.42 -9.43 1.50
CA TYR A 55 -9.53 -8.80 0.76
C TYR A 55 -9.06 -7.76 -0.27
N ASN A 56 -7.91 -7.12 -0.03
CA ASN A 56 -7.33 -6.13 -0.93
C ASN A 56 -6.85 -6.75 -2.25
N ASN A 57 -6.67 -8.07 -2.35
CA ASN A 57 -6.27 -8.72 -3.61
C ASN A 57 -7.26 -8.43 -4.75
N ARG A 58 -8.55 -8.36 -4.43
CA ARG A 58 -9.61 -8.05 -5.42
C ARG A 58 -9.41 -6.70 -6.09
N LEU A 59 -8.97 -5.71 -5.33
CA LEU A 59 -8.73 -4.37 -5.86
C LEU A 59 -7.62 -4.37 -6.90
N PHE A 60 -6.54 -5.14 -6.67
CA PHE A 60 -5.47 -5.28 -7.64
C PHE A 60 -5.90 -6.06 -8.88
N TYR A 61 -6.78 -7.07 -8.75
CA TYR A 61 -7.38 -7.70 -9.95
C TYR A 61 -8.16 -6.68 -10.79
N ASP A 62 -8.93 -5.80 -10.17
CA ASP A 62 -9.68 -4.76 -10.91
C ASP A 62 -8.74 -3.72 -11.55
N ILE A 63 -7.67 -3.33 -10.85
CA ILE A 63 -6.64 -2.40 -11.38
C ILE A 63 -5.93 -3.00 -12.59
N PHE A 64 -5.53 -4.27 -12.51
CA PHE A 64 -4.73 -4.94 -13.52
C PHE A 64 -5.55 -5.68 -14.58
N ASN A 65 -6.89 -5.74 -14.45
CA ASN A 65 -7.78 -6.09 -15.55
C ASN A 65 -7.83 -4.93 -16.57
N TYR A 66 -6.68 -4.71 -17.20
CA TYR A 66 -6.38 -3.57 -18.03
C TYR A 66 -5.46 -3.99 -19.17
N THR A 67 -5.74 -3.47 -20.35
CA THR A 67 -4.90 -3.62 -21.54
C THR A 67 -4.74 -2.27 -22.20
N TRP A 68 -3.59 -2.02 -22.79
CA TRP A 68 -3.37 -0.83 -23.60
C TRP A 68 -2.60 -1.18 -24.87
N ASN A 69 -2.81 -0.38 -25.90
CA ASN A 69 -2.16 -0.54 -27.19
C ASN A 69 -1.39 0.73 -27.52
N LEU A 70 -0.16 0.56 -27.99
CA LEU A 70 0.67 1.64 -28.50
C LEU A 70 1.25 1.18 -29.84
N GLU A 71 0.86 1.88 -30.89
CA GLU A 71 1.18 1.52 -32.28
C GLU A 71 0.77 0.06 -32.59
N ASN A 72 1.74 -0.81 -32.88
CA ASN A 72 1.54 -2.23 -33.20
C ASN A 72 1.82 -3.18 -32.02
N ARG A 73 1.96 -2.65 -30.80
CA ARG A 73 2.24 -3.41 -29.59
C ARG A 73 1.04 -3.37 -28.64
N SER A 74 0.70 -4.53 -28.09
CA SER A 74 -0.36 -4.65 -27.08
C SER A 74 0.25 -5.07 -25.76
N TYR A 75 -0.23 -4.51 -24.67
CA TYR A 75 0.25 -4.83 -23.34
C TYR A 75 -0.91 -5.24 -22.44
N SER A 76 -0.63 -6.18 -21.55
CA SER A 76 -1.58 -6.68 -20.56
C SER A 76 -0.87 -7.00 -19.25
N PHE A 77 -1.65 -7.17 -18.19
CA PHE A 77 -1.15 -7.70 -16.93
C PHE A 77 -1.71 -9.10 -16.69
N GLU A 78 -0.88 -9.98 -16.15
CA GLU A 78 -1.27 -11.27 -15.61
C GLU A 78 -0.93 -11.31 -14.12
N VAL A 79 -1.94 -11.40 -13.27
CA VAL A 79 -1.77 -11.34 -11.82
C VAL A 79 -1.90 -12.73 -11.22
N THR A 80 -0.86 -13.18 -10.52
CA THR A 80 -0.89 -14.38 -9.69
C THR A 80 -0.70 -14.00 -8.24
N VAL A 81 -1.62 -14.43 -7.37
CA VAL A 81 -1.42 -14.27 -5.93
C VAL A 81 -0.37 -15.26 -5.45
N VAL A 82 0.66 -14.75 -4.79
CA VAL A 82 1.75 -15.54 -4.20
C VAL A 82 1.70 -15.45 -2.68
N THR A 83 2.08 -16.55 -2.04
CA THR A 83 2.12 -16.70 -0.58
C THR A 83 3.55 -16.75 -0.07
N ARG A 84 3.70 -16.87 1.24
CA ARG A 84 5.00 -17.12 1.88
C ARG A 84 5.67 -18.38 1.32
N ASP A 85 4.91 -19.45 1.09
CA ASP A 85 5.43 -20.75 0.65
C ASP A 85 5.94 -20.67 -0.79
N ASP A 86 5.26 -19.91 -1.67
CA ASP A 86 5.70 -19.63 -3.04
C ASP A 86 7.05 -18.88 -3.06
N VAL A 87 7.23 -17.89 -2.16
CA VAL A 87 8.50 -17.17 -2.02
C VAL A 87 9.61 -18.06 -1.46
N LEU A 88 9.28 -19.03 -0.61
CA LEU A 88 10.24 -20.01 -0.08
C LEU A 88 10.54 -21.14 -1.10
N GLY A 89 9.83 -21.19 -2.22
CA GLY A 89 9.96 -22.28 -3.20
C GLY A 89 9.31 -23.59 -2.76
N GLU A 90 8.45 -23.54 -1.75
CA GLU A 90 7.66 -24.66 -1.21
C GLU A 90 6.23 -24.69 -1.78
N GLY A 91 5.82 -23.61 -2.44
CA GLY A 91 4.49 -23.42 -3.02
C GLY A 91 4.34 -23.99 -4.45
N ASN A 92 3.29 -23.54 -5.14
CA ASN A 92 2.96 -24.03 -6.48
C ASN A 92 3.75 -23.32 -7.59
N ILE A 93 4.20 -22.09 -7.32
CA ILE A 93 4.94 -21.25 -8.26
C ILE A 93 6.02 -20.47 -7.50
N SER A 94 7.28 -20.67 -7.87
CA SER A 94 8.39 -19.98 -7.20
C SER A 94 8.51 -18.53 -7.64
N LEU A 95 8.83 -17.63 -6.71
CA LEU A 95 9.16 -16.24 -7.03
C LEU A 95 10.53 -16.16 -7.72
N THR A 96 10.54 -16.17 -9.06
CA THR A 96 11.76 -16.02 -9.86
C THR A 96 11.51 -15.12 -11.07
N PRO A 97 12.55 -14.49 -11.66
CA PRO A 97 12.42 -13.67 -12.88
C PRO A 97 11.86 -14.44 -14.09
N GLU A 98 12.03 -15.77 -14.12
CA GLU A 98 11.45 -16.62 -15.17
C GLU A 98 9.93 -16.75 -15.05
N ASN A 99 9.36 -16.57 -13.85
CA ASN A 99 7.92 -16.67 -13.61
C ASN A 99 7.24 -15.30 -13.52
N PHE A 100 7.95 -14.28 -13.03
CA PHE A 100 7.38 -12.98 -12.72
C PHE A 100 8.29 -11.84 -13.12
N ASP A 101 7.70 -10.74 -13.57
CA ASP A 101 8.41 -9.51 -13.89
C ASP A 101 8.47 -8.57 -12.67
N LEU A 102 7.51 -8.67 -11.75
CA LEU A 102 7.53 -7.92 -10.49
C LEU A 102 6.82 -8.61 -9.33
N LEU A 103 7.21 -8.22 -8.11
CA LEU A 103 6.51 -8.49 -6.86
C LEU A 103 5.78 -7.22 -6.39
N LEU A 104 4.47 -7.30 -6.21
CA LEU A 104 3.67 -6.25 -5.59
C LEU A 104 3.26 -6.67 -4.17
N ILE A 105 3.66 -5.87 -3.18
CA ILE A 105 3.18 -5.99 -1.80
C ILE A 105 2.28 -4.80 -1.50
N GLY A 106 0.98 -5.06 -1.37
CA GLY A 106 -0.01 -4.06 -0.96
C GLY A 106 0.00 -3.79 0.54
N ALA A 107 -1.16 -3.41 1.08
CA ALA A 107 -1.38 -3.17 2.52
C ALA A 107 -1.27 -4.46 3.35
N SER A 108 -0.05 -4.98 3.54
CA SER A 108 0.21 -6.26 4.22
C SER A 108 1.24 -6.08 5.33
N ALA A 109 0.77 -6.11 6.58
CA ALA A 109 1.63 -6.06 7.75
C ALA A 109 2.38 -7.39 7.99
N SER A 110 1.85 -8.52 7.50
CA SER A 110 2.49 -9.83 7.64
C SER A 110 3.84 -9.87 6.93
N ALA A 111 3.96 -9.22 5.76
CA ALA A 111 5.18 -9.17 4.97
C ALA A 111 6.42 -8.75 5.79
N TYR A 112 6.31 -7.75 6.69
CA TYR A 112 7.43 -7.28 7.50
C TYR A 112 7.32 -7.58 9.00
N LEU A 113 6.16 -7.97 9.53
CA LEU A 113 6.03 -8.36 10.95
C LEU A 113 6.19 -9.88 11.18
N LEU A 114 5.92 -10.68 10.16
CA LEU A 114 5.91 -12.14 10.22
C LEU A 114 6.89 -12.76 9.22
N ASP A 115 6.67 -12.55 7.93
CA ASP A 115 7.32 -13.32 6.87
C ASP A 115 8.77 -12.86 6.64
N GLY A 116 8.99 -11.55 6.58
CA GLY A 116 10.31 -10.93 6.47
C GLY A 116 11.26 -11.20 7.64
N ILE A 117 10.75 -11.76 8.74
CA ILE A 117 11.56 -12.21 9.88
C ILE A 117 12.25 -13.54 9.54
N ASN A 118 11.70 -14.31 8.60
CA ASN A 118 12.39 -15.46 8.04
C ASN A 118 13.53 -14.95 7.12
N PRO A 119 14.80 -15.23 7.46
CA PRO A 119 15.94 -14.77 6.67
C PRO A 119 15.95 -15.36 5.25
N GLU A 120 15.41 -16.56 5.04
CA GLU A 120 15.33 -17.19 3.72
C GLU A 120 14.31 -16.49 2.83
N TRP A 121 13.11 -16.24 3.37
CA TRP A 121 12.07 -15.48 2.66
C TRP A 121 12.60 -14.10 2.25
N LYS A 122 13.26 -13.39 3.18
CA LYS A 122 13.86 -12.08 2.90
C LYS A 122 14.90 -12.17 1.79
N LYS A 123 15.81 -13.14 1.89
CA LYS A 123 16.86 -13.36 0.89
C LYS A 123 16.27 -13.65 -0.49
N ASN A 124 15.23 -14.47 -0.58
CA ASN A 124 14.60 -14.81 -1.85
C ASN A 124 13.96 -13.58 -2.51
N VAL A 125 13.27 -12.73 -1.74
CA VAL A 125 12.73 -11.47 -2.27
C VAL A 125 13.85 -10.51 -2.70
N GLN A 126 14.89 -10.33 -1.87
CA GLN A 126 16.03 -9.49 -2.20
C GLN A 126 16.75 -9.98 -3.47
N GLN A 127 16.91 -11.30 -3.61
CA GLN A 127 17.55 -11.91 -4.77
C GLN A 127 16.70 -11.73 -6.02
N PHE A 128 15.39 -11.98 -5.95
CA PHE A 128 14.46 -11.74 -7.06
C PHE A 128 14.58 -10.31 -7.60
N VAL A 129 14.63 -9.32 -6.71
CA VAL A 129 14.77 -7.91 -7.13
C VAL A 129 16.18 -7.64 -7.66
N ALA A 130 17.24 -8.11 -6.99
CA ALA A 130 18.62 -7.92 -7.44
C ALA A 130 18.89 -8.53 -8.83
N ASP A 131 18.21 -9.62 -9.17
CA ASP A 131 18.29 -10.32 -10.46
C ASP A 131 17.44 -9.66 -11.57
N GLY A 132 16.88 -8.48 -11.32
CA GLY A 132 16.14 -7.68 -12.30
C GLY A 132 14.62 -7.76 -12.19
N GLY A 133 14.10 -8.44 -11.17
CA GLY A 133 12.68 -8.36 -10.82
C GLY A 133 12.29 -6.98 -10.29
N GLY A 134 11.08 -6.53 -10.61
CA GLY A 134 10.53 -5.29 -10.08
C GLY A 134 9.94 -5.43 -8.67
N TYR A 135 9.88 -4.33 -7.92
CA TYR A 135 9.17 -4.27 -6.63
C TYR A 135 8.23 -3.07 -6.55
N VAL A 136 6.97 -3.31 -6.21
CA VAL A 136 6.01 -2.24 -5.85
C VAL A 136 5.52 -2.47 -4.42
N GLY A 137 5.80 -1.53 -3.52
CA GLY A 137 5.35 -1.57 -2.13
C GLY A 137 4.36 -0.47 -1.82
N ILE A 138 3.18 -0.81 -1.29
CA ILE A 138 2.15 0.18 -0.89
C ILE A 138 1.81 0.01 0.60
N CYS A 139 1.82 1.10 1.37
CA CYS A 139 1.55 1.13 2.80
C CYS A 139 2.42 0.10 3.57
N GLY A 140 1.87 -1.04 3.96
CA GLY A 140 2.64 -2.15 4.56
C GLY A 140 3.76 -2.67 3.66
N GLY A 141 3.56 -2.68 2.35
CA GLY A 141 4.61 -2.99 1.37
C GLY A 141 5.71 -1.92 1.32
N ALA A 142 5.37 -0.63 1.46
CA ALA A 142 6.40 0.41 1.55
C ALA A 142 7.25 0.26 2.82
N ASN A 143 6.61 -0.05 3.95
CA ASN A 143 7.33 -0.43 5.18
C ASN A 143 8.24 -1.63 4.95
N ALA A 144 7.74 -2.68 4.29
CA ALA A 144 8.54 -3.86 3.96
C ALA A 144 9.74 -3.52 3.06
N GLY A 145 9.59 -2.65 2.05
CA GLY A 145 10.68 -2.26 1.15
C GLY A 145 11.74 -1.33 1.75
N SER A 146 11.43 -0.62 2.85
CA SER A 146 12.32 0.35 3.51
C SER A 146 13.46 -0.28 4.35
N LEU A 147 14.28 0.56 4.99
CA LEU A 147 15.21 0.16 6.07
C LEU A 147 14.55 0.12 7.46
N GLY A 148 13.24 0.42 7.55
CA GLY A 148 12.50 0.52 8.79
C GLY A 148 12.74 1.83 9.52
N PHE A 149 12.73 1.80 10.85
CA PHE A 149 12.93 2.99 11.67
C PHE A 149 14.42 3.27 11.88
N GLU A 150 14.86 4.50 11.73
CA GLU A 150 16.25 4.93 12.01
C GLU A 150 16.68 4.59 13.45
N HIS A 151 15.80 4.88 14.41
CA HIS A 151 16.07 4.70 15.84
C HIS A 151 14.96 3.86 16.51
N PRO A 152 14.96 2.52 16.34
CA PRO A 152 13.89 1.66 16.83
C PRO A 152 13.96 1.50 18.36
N THR A 153 13.13 2.25 19.08
CA THR A 153 13.09 2.23 20.55
C THR A 153 12.11 1.19 21.10
N THR A 154 10.98 1.01 20.42
CA THR A 154 9.91 0.10 20.88
C THR A 154 10.10 -1.34 20.38
N ILE A 155 9.47 -2.32 21.05
CA ILE A 155 9.46 -3.72 20.59
C ILE A 155 8.86 -3.83 19.18
N PHE A 156 7.82 -3.05 18.90
CA PHE A 156 7.19 -2.99 17.57
C PHE A 156 8.18 -2.51 16.51
N GLN A 157 8.83 -1.36 16.72
CA GLN A 157 9.83 -0.83 15.78
C GLN A 157 11.00 -1.80 15.57
N LYS A 158 11.50 -2.40 16.65
CA LYS A 158 12.55 -3.44 16.56
C LYS A 158 12.08 -4.67 15.80
N ARG A 159 10.80 -5.02 15.88
CA ARG A 159 10.21 -6.12 15.10
C ARG A 159 10.13 -5.73 13.63
N VAL A 160 9.66 -4.52 13.32
CA VAL A 160 9.63 -3.98 11.95
C VAL A 160 11.01 -4.05 11.31
N ASN A 161 12.04 -3.43 11.92
CA ASN A 161 13.40 -3.43 11.36
C ASN A 161 13.99 -4.81 11.14
N ARG A 162 13.55 -5.84 11.90
CA ARG A 162 14.00 -7.21 11.65
C ARG A 162 13.39 -7.80 10.38
N GLY A 163 12.19 -7.38 10.01
CA GLY A 163 11.44 -7.96 8.91
C GLY A 163 11.45 -7.15 7.61
N VAL A 164 11.84 -5.88 7.64
CA VAL A 164 12.01 -5.10 6.40
C VAL A 164 13.06 -5.72 5.48
N LEU A 165 12.82 -5.63 4.18
CA LEU A 165 13.63 -6.13 3.09
C LEU A 165 14.85 -5.24 2.80
N GLY A 166 14.77 -3.94 3.08
CA GLY A 166 15.86 -3.01 2.79
C GLY A 166 16.17 -2.87 1.31
N LEU A 167 15.14 -2.78 0.46
CA LEU A 167 15.27 -2.61 -0.99
C LEU A 167 15.48 -1.15 -1.39
N ALA A 168 15.07 -0.19 -0.54
CA ALA A 168 15.26 1.23 -0.76
C ALA A 168 16.00 1.87 0.43
N ASN A 169 16.88 2.82 0.13
CA ASN A 169 17.68 3.56 1.10
C ASN A 169 16.86 4.63 1.85
N VAL A 170 15.75 4.25 2.45
CA VAL A 170 14.86 5.17 3.17
C VAL A 170 14.49 4.62 4.54
N TYR A 171 14.41 5.53 5.51
CA TYR A 171 13.77 5.28 6.79
C TYR A 171 12.30 5.71 6.76
N ILE A 172 11.52 5.21 7.73
CA ILE A 172 10.09 5.50 7.85
C ILE A 172 9.72 6.27 9.13
N HIS A 173 8.81 7.21 8.97
CA HIS A 173 7.95 7.77 10.00
C HIS A 173 6.59 7.06 9.97
N ASP A 174 6.41 6.10 10.86
CA ASP A 174 5.17 5.30 10.93
C ASP A 174 4.85 4.90 12.39
N TYR A 175 4.38 5.85 13.19
CA TYR A 175 4.21 5.66 14.63
C TYR A 175 2.83 5.09 14.96
N LEU A 176 2.81 4.05 15.81
CA LEU A 176 1.56 3.39 16.19
C LEU A 176 0.58 4.37 16.90
N PRO A 177 1.01 5.22 17.86
CA PRO A 177 0.19 6.32 18.39
C PRO A 177 0.02 7.56 17.48
N GLY A 178 0.53 7.54 16.25
CA GLY A 178 0.44 8.67 15.32
C GLY A 178 -0.28 8.27 14.04
N GLU A 179 0.49 8.08 12.99
CA GLU A 179 0.10 7.72 11.63
C GLU A 179 -0.94 6.59 11.62
N TRP A 180 -0.70 5.51 12.37
CA TRP A 180 -1.60 4.34 12.43
C TRP A 180 -2.99 4.65 12.97
N GLN A 181 -3.20 5.75 13.68
CA GLN A 181 -4.53 6.09 14.17
C GLN A 181 -5.51 6.39 13.01
N TYR A 182 -5.00 6.81 11.85
CA TYR A 182 -5.81 6.98 10.63
C TYR A 182 -6.24 5.65 9.99
N LEU A 183 -5.62 4.53 10.41
CA LEU A 183 -6.09 3.17 10.09
C LEU A 183 -6.93 2.59 11.23
N LEU A 184 -6.37 2.56 12.44
CA LEU A 184 -6.92 1.83 13.57
C LEU A 184 -8.25 2.40 14.05
N LYS A 185 -8.43 3.72 13.93
CA LYS A 185 -9.66 4.40 14.31
C LYS A 185 -10.65 4.50 13.16
N PHE A 186 -10.43 3.87 12.01
CA PHE A 186 -11.42 3.85 10.95
C PHE A 186 -12.72 3.19 11.44
N GLY A 187 -13.84 3.88 11.25
CA GLY A 187 -15.15 3.48 11.76
C GLY A 187 -15.93 2.63 10.76
N PHE A 188 -16.28 1.39 11.15
CA PHE A 188 -17.07 0.50 10.29
C PHE A 188 -18.59 0.73 10.42
N ASP A 189 -19.07 1.23 11.55
CA ASP A 189 -20.50 1.46 11.76
C ASP A 189 -21.08 2.48 10.77
N ALA A 190 -20.27 3.43 10.28
CA ALA A 190 -20.76 4.47 9.39
C ALA A 190 -21.28 3.93 8.05
N PHE A 191 -20.85 2.73 7.62
CA PHE A 191 -21.38 2.11 6.40
C PHE A 191 -22.87 1.71 6.53
N SER A 192 -23.39 1.63 7.76
CA SER A 192 -24.82 1.40 8.02
C SER A 192 -25.65 2.68 8.10
N TRP A 193 -24.99 3.84 8.13
CA TRP A 193 -25.68 5.12 8.15
C TRP A 193 -26.15 5.37 6.72
N GLY A 194 -27.47 5.52 6.52
CA GLY A 194 -28.02 5.79 5.20
C GLY A 194 -27.26 6.92 4.50
N ASN A 195 -27.02 6.76 3.18
CA ASN A 195 -26.27 7.74 2.40
C ASN A 195 -27.17 8.94 2.07
N ASP A 196 -27.29 9.87 3.00
CA ASP A 196 -27.90 11.15 2.69
C ASP A 196 -26.88 11.98 1.88
N ASN A 197 -27.24 12.40 0.67
CA ASN A 197 -26.45 13.27 -0.23
C ASN A 197 -25.15 12.70 -0.84
N GLY A 198 -25.04 11.38 -1.03
CA GLY A 198 -23.95 10.80 -1.87
C GLY A 198 -22.55 10.81 -1.24
N THR A 199 -22.39 11.30 -0.02
CA THR A 199 -21.15 11.19 0.76
C THR A 199 -21.11 9.82 1.45
N ARG A 200 -20.09 9.00 1.18
CA ARG A 200 -19.87 7.72 1.89
C ARG A 200 -18.72 7.85 2.87
N PRO A 201 -18.76 7.13 4.02
CA PRO A 201 -17.63 7.08 4.93
C PRO A 201 -16.42 6.46 4.23
N TYR A 202 -15.27 7.13 4.33
CA TYR A 202 -14.03 6.65 3.75
C TYR A 202 -12.81 7.06 4.58
N TYR A 203 -11.64 6.58 4.20
CA TYR A 203 -10.36 7.06 4.72
C TYR A 203 -10.14 8.52 4.30
N ILE A 204 -9.23 9.22 4.98
CA ILE A 204 -8.87 10.57 4.57
C ILE A 204 -8.13 10.54 3.24
N SER A 205 -8.20 11.65 2.50
CA SER A 205 -7.29 11.88 1.37
C SER A 205 -6.29 12.96 1.75
N VAL A 206 -5.04 12.71 1.40
CA VAL A 206 -3.91 13.61 1.61
C VAL A 206 -3.50 14.29 0.31
N ASN A 207 -3.13 15.56 0.41
CA ASN A 207 -2.53 16.30 -0.68
C ASN A 207 -1.03 15.99 -0.78
N THR A 208 -0.58 15.59 -1.96
CA THR A 208 0.83 15.34 -2.26
C THR A 208 1.30 16.25 -3.39
N SER A 209 2.50 16.79 -3.27
CA SER A 209 3.21 17.36 -4.42
C SER A 209 3.68 16.24 -5.33
N VAL A 210 3.63 16.45 -6.64
CA VAL A 210 4.12 15.52 -7.65
C VAL A 210 5.47 15.99 -8.15
N GLU A 211 6.48 15.15 -8.00
CA GLU A 211 7.84 15.40 -8.48
C GLU A 211 8.06 14.66 -9.80
N LYS A 212 8.71 15.33 -10.76
CA LYS A 212 9.01 14.77 -12.08
C LYS A 212 10.50 14.64 -12.27
N HIS A 213 10.90 13.51 -12.82
CA HIS A 213 12.29 13.16 -13.04
C HIS A 213 12.44 12.50 -14.41
N ASP A 214 13.50 12.84 -15.14
CA ASP A 214 13.78 12.26 -16.46
C ASP A 214 14.15 10.76 -16.34
N GLU A 215 14.62 10.34 -15.17
CA GLU A 215 15.00 8.97 -14.86
C GLU A 215 13.81 8.06 -14.50
N CYS A 216 12.62 8.62 -14.27
CA CYS A 216 11.42 7.85 -13.92
C CYS A 216 10.16 8.40 -14.58
N ALA A 217 9.69 7.72 -15.62
CA ALA A 217 8.59 8.21 -16.44
C ALA A 217 7.18 8.04 -15.83
N ILE A 218 7.05 7.54 -14.59
CA ILE A 218 5.74 7.26 -13.97
C ILE A 218 4.84 8.50 -13.99
N PHE A 219 5.35 9.67 -13.57
CA PHE A 219 4.58 10.92 -13.48
C PHE A 219 4.83 11.91 -14.64
N SER A 220 5.66 11.57 -15.63
CA SER A 220 5.98 12.46 -16.76
C SER A 220 4.76 13.06 -17.47
N PRO A 221 3.69 12.29 -17.80
CA PRO A 221 2.52 12.87 -18.46
C PRO A 221 1.63 13.73 -17.54
N TYR A 222 1.82 13.68 -16.22
CA TYR A 222 0.95 14.38 -15.26
C TYR A 222 1.23 15.89 -15.23
N ASN A 223 0.29 16.73 -15.65
CA ASN A 223 0.55 18.16 -15.86
C ASN A 223 0.28 19.07 -14.65
N MET A 224 -0.19 18.53 -13.54
CA MET A 224 -0.50 19.30 -12.33
C MET A 224 0.60 19.15 -11.27
N MET A 225 0.69 20.10 -10.34
CA MET A 225 1.70 20.05 -9.25
C MET A 225 1.27 19.21 -8.06
N TYR A 226 -0.03 18.96 -7.91
CA TYR A 226 -0.59 18.33 -6.72
C TYR A 226 -1.51 17.17 -7.09
N ARG A 227 -1.57 16.15 -6.24
CA ARG A 227 -2.48 15.02 -6.37
C ARG A 227 -3.05 14.66 -5.00
N LEU A 228 -4.35 14.34 -4.96
CA LEU A 228 -4.96 13.74 -3.79
C LEU A 228 -4.77 12.22 -3.83
N ILE A 229 -4.30 11.65 -2.74
CA ILE A 229 -4.15 10.19 -2.59
C ILE A 229 -4.77 9.78 -1.26
N THR A 230 -5.42 8.63 -1.21
CA THR A 230 -6.03 8.14 0.03
C THR A 230 -4.97 7.74 1.04
N TYR A 231 -5.20 8.04 2.32
CA TYR A 231 -4.27 7.76 3.40
C TYR A 231 -4.95 7.00 4.52
N ALA A 232 -4.36 5.85 4.87
CA ALA A 232 -4.83 4.95 5.91
C ALA A 232 -3.65 4.53 6.80
N GLY A 233 -2.90 5.51 7.31
CA GLY A 233 -1.82 5.28 8.29
C GLY A 233 -0.54 4.68 7.72
N GLY A 234 -0.26 4.92 6.43
CA GLY A 234 1.03 4.54 5.84
C GLY A 234 2.17 5.50 6.22
N ALA A 235 3.39 5.11 5.90
CA ALA A 235 4.58 5.86 6.31
C ALA A 235 4.80 7.17 5.54
N GLY A 236 5.45 8.13 6.21
CA GLY A 236 6.33 9.10 5.56
C GLY A 236 7.73 8.52 5.41
N MET A 237 8.39 8.71 4.26
CA MET A 237 9.74 8.21 4.01
C MET A 237 10.74 9.36 3.92
N TYR A 238 11.98 9.13 4.35
CA TYR A 238 13.08 10.08 4.23
C TYR A 238 14.39 9.34 3.98
N ASP A 239 15.38 10.05 3.43
CA ASP A 239 16.69 9.48 3.11
C ASP A 239 17.33 8.86 4.36
N ALA A 240 17.99 7.71 4.18
CA ALA A 240 18.72 7.03 5.23
C ALA A 240 20.24 7.22 5.13
N ASP A 241 20.74 7.88 4.08
CA ASP A 241 22.16 8.16 3.85
C ASP A 241 23.05 6.89 3.91
N SER A 242 22.49 5.70 3.65
CA SER A 242 23.26 4.45 3.59
C SER A 242 24.19 4.45 2.39
N THR A 243 25.39 3.88 2.57
CA THR A 243 26.39 3.70 1.51
C THR A 243 26.40 2.27 0.97
N ASP A 244 25.32 1.51 1.14
CA ASP A 244 25.22 0.15 0.62
C ASP A 244 25.23 0.20 -0.92
N PRO A 245 26.19 -0.46 -1.59
CA PRO A 245 26.29 -0.44 -3.05
C PRO A 245 25.10 -1.10 -3.76
N MET A 246 24.25 -1.85 -3.03
CA MET A 246 23.02 -2.40 -3.57
C MET A 246 21.95 -1.32 -3.81
N HIS A 247 22.01 -0.17 -3.14
CA HIS A 247 20.99 0.87 -3.29
C HIS A 247 21.35 1.86 -4.40
N GLY A 248 20.42 2.07 -5.32
CA GLY A 248 20.50 3.13 -6.30
C GLY A 248 20.16 4.51 -5.75
N PRO A 249 20.23 5.56 -6.61
CA PRO A 249 19.76 6.88 -6.24
C PRO A 249 18.27 6.88 -5.91
N LEU A 250 17.87 7.69 -4.93
CA LEU A 250 16.47 7.91 -4.61
C LEU A 250 15.87 8.96 -5.57
N ILE A 251 14.72 8.62 -6.14
CA ILE A 251 13.94 9.49 -7.02
C ILE A 251 12.61 9.77 -6.33
N PRO A 252 12.41 10.95 -5.73
CA PRO A 252 11.12 11.34 -5.18
C PRO A 252 10.05 11.34 -6.28
N LEU A 253 8.90 10.72 -6.03
CA LEU A 253 7.75 10.78 -6.94
C LEU A 253 6.63 11.65 -6.37
N LEU A 254 6.45 11.55 -5.05
CA LEU A 254 5.42 12.25 -4.32
C LEU A 254 5.96 12.71 -2.97
N ILE A 255 5.59 13.93 -2.56
CA ILE A 255 5.92 14.49 -1.25
C ILE A 255 4.63 14.83 -0.53
N TYR A 256 4.49 14.46 0.74
CA TYR A 256 3.34 14.89 1.54
C TYR A 256 3.34 16.42 1.66
N ASN A 257 2.32 17.06 1.09
CA ASN A 257 2.17 18.51 1.04
C ASN A 257 1.23 19.04 2.13
N GLU A 258 0.87 18.19 3.08
CA GLU A 258 0.14 18.59 4.28
C GLU A 258 0.42 17.64 5.42
N GLU A 259 0.05 18.07 6.63
CA GLU A 259 0.14 17.26 7.83
C GLU A 259 -1.27 16.90 8.32
N PRO A 260 -1.68 15.61 8.28
CA PRO A 260 -3.04 15.20 8.65
C PRO A 260 -3.48 15.67 10.03
N MET A 261 -2.60 15.71 11.04
CA MET A 261 -2.99 16.22 12.36
C MET A 261 -3.48 17.68 12.36
N TYR A 262 -3.13 18.49 11.36
CA TYR A 262 -3.64 19.86 11.21
C TYR A 262 -4.86 19.94 10.29
N THR A 263 -4.89 19.16 9.20
CA THR A 263 -5.93 19.28 8.17
C THR A 263 -7.10 18.30 8.34
N LYS A 264 -6.88 17.18 9.03
CA LYS A 264 -7.86 16.13 9.36
C LYS A 264 -7.69 15.65 10.82
N PRO A 265 -7.80 16.53 11.83
CA PRO A 265 -7.42 16.22 13.20
C PRO A 265 -8.22 15.05 13.79
N LEU A 266 -7.50 14.15 14.47
CA LEU A 266 -8.06 13.05 15.27
C LEU A 266 -7.67 13.20 16.74
N HIS A 267 -8.49 12.69 17.65
CA HIS A 267 -8.28 12.84 19.09
C HIS A 267 -8.23 11.51 19.84
N TYR A 268 -7.47 11.46 20.92
CA TYR A 268 -7.58 10.40 21.91
C TYR A 268 -8.73 10.70 22.85
N TRP A 269 -9.61 9.73 23.03
CA TRP A 269 -10.79 9.84 23.89
C TRP A 269 -10.68 8.90 25.08
N ALA A 270 -11.05 9.38 26.26
CA ALA A 270 -11.14 8.56 27.48
C ALA A 270 -12.55 8.61 28.07
N PRO A 271 -13.05 7.49 28.61
CA PRO A 271 -14.32 7.48 29.32
C PRO A 271 -14.21 8.25 30.63
N THR A 272 -15.33 8.85 31.04
CA THR A 272 -15.54 9.61 32.28
C THR A 272 -16.90 9.24 32.85
N MET A 273 -17.19 9.64 34.10
CA MET A 273 -18.52 9.41 34.68
C MET A 273 -19.66 10.07 33.88
N ASN A 274 -19.37 11.12 33.11
CA ASN A 274 -20.35 11.90 32.35
C ASN A 274 -20.22 11.69 30.82
N GLY A 275 -19.69 10.55 30.38
CA GLY A 275 -19.50 10.24 28.96
C GLY A 275 -18.03 10.17 28.57
N TRP A 276 -17.62 10.84 27.50
CA TRP A 276 -16.25 10.78 26.99
C TRP A 276 -15.63 12.17 26.90
N LYS A 277 -14.32 12.26 27.14
CA LYS A 277 -13.55 13.49 26.95
C LYS A 277 -12.33 13.26 26.07
N ILE A 278 -11.96 14.29 25.31
CA ILE A 278 -10.67 14.35 24.63
C ILE A 278 -9.57 14.44 25.70
N VAL A 279 -8.55 13.61 25.57
CA VAL A 279 -7.38 13.57 26.46
C VAL A 279 -6.07 13.88 25.74
N GLY A 280 -6.10 14.00 24.41
CA GLY A 280 -4.95 14.38 23.61
C GLY A 280 -5.27 14.38 22.13
N ASN A 281 -4.35 14.92 21.34
CA ASN A 281 -4.44 14.91 19.88
C ASN A 281 -3.59 13.76 19.34
N VAL A 282 -4.03 13.16 18.24
CA VAL A 282 -3.15 12.33 17.42
C VAL A 282 -2.14 13.25 16.74
N THR A 283 -0.87 12.86 16.77
CA THR A 283 0.22 13.63 16.15
C THR A 283 0.85 12.81 15.04
N THR A 284 1.14 13.46 13.92
CA THR A 284 1.75 12.83 12.73
C THR A 284 2.96 13.65 12.28
N HIS A 285 3.87 13.02 11.55
CA HIS A 285 5.08 13.64 11.01
C HIS A 285 5.26 13.21 9.56
N LEU A 286 4.39 13.73 8.69
CA LEU A 286 4.37 13.41 7.28
C LEU A 286 4.80 14.57 6.40
N TYR A 287 4.50 15.81 6.77
CA TYR A 287 4.75 16.97 5.92
C TYR A 287 6.23 17.04 5.48
N GLN A 288 6.46 17.24 4.17
CA GLN A 288 7.75 17.22 3.49
C GLN A 288 8.48 15.87 3.41
N ASN A 289 7.98 14.81 4.06
CA ASN A 289 8.48 13.47 3.81
C ASN A 289 8.00 12.95 2.46
N TYR A 290 8.75 12.01 1.89
CA TYR A 290 8.36 11.32 0.67
C TYR A 290 7.10 10.49 0.94
N ALA A 291 6.06 10.75 0.15
CA ALA A 291 4.87 9.93 0.04
C ALA A 291 5.06 8.81 -0.96
N GLY A 292 5.93 9.00 -1.96
CA GLY A 292 6.28 7.99 -2.94
C GLY A 292 7.68 8.20 -3.48
N ILE A 293 8.40 7.12 -3.72
CA ILE A 293 9.77 7.12 -4.26
C ILE A 293 9.92 6.01 -5.30
N ALA A 294 10.85 6.22 -6.23
CA ALA A 294 11.46 5.19 -7.06
C ALA A 294 12.96 5.09 -6.75
N THR A 295 13.53 3.90 -6.94
CA THR A 295 14.98 3.67 -6.85
C THR A 295 15.33 2.36 -7.56
N THR A 296 16.58 1.93 -7.46
CA THR A 296 17.04 0.61 -7.90
C THR A 296 17.63 -0.18 -6.74
N TYR A 297 17.60 -1.50 -6.87
CA TYR A 297 18.24 -2.43 -5.95
C TYR A 297 19.03 -3.48 -6.73
N GLY A 298 20.31 -3.63 -6.41
CA GLY A 298 21.25 -4.42 -7.20
C GLY A 298 21.57 -3.77 -8.54
N GLU A 299 21.93 -4.59 -9.54
CA GLU A 299 22.37 -4.06 -10.84
C GLU A 299 21.22 -3.56 -11.72
N SER A 300 20.03 -4.16 -11.62
CA SER A 300 18.92 -3.88 -12.54
C SER A 300 17.54 -3.81 -11.90
N GLY A 301 17.34 -4.28 -10.66
CA GLY A 301 16.03 -4.26 -10.01
C GLY A 301 15.47 -2.86 -9.83
N ARG A 302 14.23 -2.63 -10.24
CA ARG A 302 13.51 -1.35 -10.06
C ARG A 302 12.53 -1.44 -8.90
N VAL A 303 12.54 -0.44 -8.03
CA VAL A 303 11.76 -0.42 -6.79
C VAL A 303 10.92 0.86 -6.75
N VAL A 304 9.63 0.72 -6.44
CA VAL A 304 8.71 1.85 -6.20
C VAL A 304 7.99 1.63 -4.88
N LEU A 305 8.00 2.64 -4.00
CA LEU A 305 7.31 2.59 -2.71
C LEU A 305 6.30 3.74 -2.61
N TYR A 306 5.12 3.47 -2.05
CA TYR A 306 4.10 4.46 -1.71
C TYR A 306 3.65 4.29 -0.26
N GLY A 307 3.79 5.34 0.54
CA GLY A 307 3.16 5.44 1.86
C GLY A 307 1.63 5.46 1.80
N PRO A 308 1.01 6.39 1.05
CA PRO A 308 -0.44 6.43 0.88
C PRO A 308 -0.91 5.36 -0.12
N HIS A 309 -2.22 5.28 -0.34
CA HIS A 309 -2.91 4.26 -1.11
C HIS A 309 -3.41 4.79 -2.46
N PRO A 310 -2.61 4.76 -3.54
CA PRO A 310 -3.06 5.10 -4.89
C PRO A 310 -4.07 4.09 -5.47
N GLU A 311 -4.18 2.89 -4.91
CA GLU A 311 -5.16 1.88 -5.28
C GLU A 311 -6.57 2.21 -4.77
N TYR A 312 -6.68 2.97 -3.69
CA TYR A 312 -7.96 3.33 -3.08
C TYR A 312 -8.60 4.55 -3.73
N ARG A 313 -9.93 4.57 -3.70
CA ARG A 313 -10.75 5.71 -4.15
C ARG A 313 -10.42 6.95 -3.31
N VAL A 314 -10.50 8.14 -3.91
CA VAL A 314 -10.20 9.41 -3.24
C VAL A 314 -11.48 10.12 -2.80
N VAL A 315 -11.40 10.83 -1.67
CA VAL A 315 -12.44 11.74 -1.18
C VAL A 315 -11.93 13.18 -1.23
N ALA A 316 -12.53 13.99 -2.10
CA ALA A 316 -12.26 15.42 -2.19
C ALA A 316 -13.18 16.21 -1.25
N ASN A 317 -12.72 17.41 -0.86
CA ASN A 317 -13.52 18.39 -0.10
C ASN A 317 -14.22 17.82 1.14
N GLY A 318 -13.57 16.87 1.82
CA GLY A 318 -14.18 16.15 2.92
C GLY A 318 -13.93 16.77 4.29
N SER A 319 -14.59 16.20 5.30
CA SER A 319 -14.39 16.54 6.70
C SER A 319 -14.37 15.29 7.58
N VAL A 320 -13.58 15.35 8.66
CA VAL A 320 -13.51 14.28 9.65
C VAL A 320 -14.71 14.37 10.58
N LYS A 321 -15.33 13.21 10.83
CA LYS A 321 -16.32 13.05 11.89
C LYS A 321 -15.89 11.93 12.83
N GLU A 322 -15.60 12.28 14.08
CA GLU A 322 -15.36 11.32 15.14
C GLU A 322 -16.66 10.95 15.87
N TYR A 323 -16.82 9.68 16.19
CA TYR A 323 -18.03 9.17 16.84
C TYR A 323 -17.76 7.85 17.57
N LEU A 324 -18.70 7.45 18.43
CA LEU A 324 -18.60 6.20 19.18
C LEU A 324 -19.02 5.00 18.30
N GLY A 325 -18.08 4.11 17.98
CA GLY A 325 -18.30 2.96 17.10
C GLY A 325 -17.20 1.90 17.21
N HIS A 326 -17.09 1.10 16.16
CA HIS A 326 -16.21 -0.05 16.02
C HIS A 326 -15.15 0.24 14.96
N GLY A 327 -13.90 -0.12 15.27
CA GLY A 327 -12.75 0.05 14.37
C GLY A 327 -11.75 -1.07 14.57
N ILE A 328 -10.57 -1.02 13.94
CA ILE A 328 -9.59 -2.10 14.03
C ILE A 328 -8.86 -2.10 15.40
N PRO A 329 -8.90 -3.19 16.19
CA PRO A 329 -9.27 -4.56 15.82
C PRO A 329 -10.66 -4.99 16.30
N ASN A 330 -11.38 -4.13 17.03
CA ASN A 330 -12.71 -4.42 17.54
C ASN A 330 -13.83 -4.00 16.57
N PHE A 331 -13.88 -4.62 15.38
CA PHE A 331 -14.85 -4.28 14.34
C PHE A 331 -16.25 -4.91 14.53
N ILE A 332 -16.37 -5.99 15.32
CA ILE A 332 -17.66 -6.66 15.64
C ILE A 332 -17.83 -6.92 17.16
N GLY A 333 -16.82 -6.67 17.99
CA GLY A 333 -16.92 -6.97 19.42
C GLY A 333 -17.65 -5.89 20.23
N PRO A 334 -18.04 -6.18 21.48
CA PRO A 334 -19.04 -5.43 22.24
C PRO A 334 -18.60 -4.02 22.70
N VAL A 335 -17.33 -3.66 22.52
CA VAL A 335 -16.74 -2.43 23.07
C VAL A 335 -16.63 -1.35 22.01
N LYS A 336 -17.53 -0.37 22.06
CA LYS A 336 -17.37 0.83 21.25
C LYS A 336 -16.26 1.74 21.80
N ARG A 337 -15.58 2.42 20.88
CA ARG A 337 -14.58 3.47 21.14
C ARG A 337 -14.75 4.58 20.13
N TYR A 338 -14.08 5.70 20.36
CA TYR A 338 -14.10 6.78 19.38
C TYR A 338 -13.30 6.38 18.13
N VAL A 339 -14.04 6.34 17.02
CA VAL A 339 -13.57 6.07 15.66
C VAL A 339 -13.85 7.30 14.80
N PHE A 340 -13.36 7.30 13.56
CA PHE A 340 -13.59 8.36 12.62
C PHE A 340 -13.95 7.81 11.24
N ASN A 341 -14.64 8.62 10.45
CA ASN A 341 -14.63 8.52 9.01
C ASN A 341 -14.48 9.91 8.41
N TYR A 342 -14.07 9.94 7.14
CA TYR A 342 -14.00 11.12 6.32
C TYR A 342 -15.19 11.12 5.35
N PHE A 343 -15.90 12.24 5.29
CA PHE A 343 -17.10 12.39 4.45
C PHE A 343 -16.90 13.56 3.50
N GLY A 344 -17.07 13.33 2.21
CA GLY A 344 -16.90 14.33 1.16
C GLY A 344 -17.28 13.77 -0.21
N GLU A 345 -16.80 14.43 -1.27
CA GLU A 345 -17.04 14.04 -2.65
C GLU A 345 -16.19 12.82 -3.02
N LEU A 346 -16.84 11.72 -3.37
CA LEU A 346 -16.15 10.53 -3.87
C LEU A 346 -15.74 10.73 -5.33
N LEU A 347 -14.44 10.75 -5.59
CA LEU A 347 -13.90 10.75 -6.95
C LEU A 347 -14.09 9.36 -7.61
N PRO A 348 -13.93 9.25 -8.95
CA PRO A 348 -13.98 7.98 -9.66
C PRO A 348 -13.11 6.89 -9.03
N HIS A 349 -13.53 5.62 -9.18
CA HIS A 349 -12.82 4.49 -8.55
C HIS A 349 -11.37 4.36 -9.05
N ASP A 350 -11.16 4.67 -10.31
CA ASP A 350 -9.93 4.59 -11.08
C ASP A 350 -9.06 5.85 -11.03
N TYR A 351 -9.47 6.88 -10.28
CA TYR A 351 -8.81 8.18 -10.24
C TYR A 351 -7.28 8.11 -10.12
N ASN A 352 -6.74 7.20 -9.30
CA ASN A 352 -5.29 7.01 -9.12
C ASN A 352 -4.75 5.67 -9.65
N TRP A 353 -5.57 4.84 -10.30
CA TRP A 353 -5.16 3.50 -10.73
C TRP A 353 -4.05 3.53 -11.78
N TRP A 354 -4.00 4.57 -12.60
CA TRP A 354 -2.90 4.79 -13.54
C TRP A 354 -1.53 4.86 -12.84
N ILE A 355 -1.46 5.35 -11.58
CA ILE A 355 -0.21 5.41 -10.80
C ILE A 355 0.28 3.99 -10.54
N VAL A 356 -0.60 3.09 -10.10
CA VAL A 356 -0.27 1.70 -9.81
C VAL A 356 0.13 0.96 -11.08
N ARG A 357 -0.63 1.13 -12.17
CA ARG A 357 -0.37 0.50 -13.48
C ARG A 357 0.97 0.95 -14.06
N ARG A 358 1.24 2.27 -14.09
CA ARG A 358 2.51 2.81 -14.57
C ARG A 358 3.68 2.40 -13.69
N SER A 359 3.49 2.34 -12.37
CA SER A 359 4.54 1.85 -11.46
C SER A 359 4.88 0.38 -11.73
N ALA A 360 3.87 -0.48 -11.86
CA ALA A 360 4.06 -1.90 -12.19
C ALA A 360 4.76 -2.07 -13.54
N ALA A 361 4.32 -1.37 -14.58
CA ALA A 361 4.95 -1.41 -15.89
C ALA A 361 6.40 -0.88 -15.87
N TRP A 362 6.65 0.21 -15.15
CA TRP A 362 7.99 0.78 -15.04
C TRP A 362 8.96 -0.17 -14.32
N VAL A 363 8.54 -0.80 -13.23
CA VAL A 363 9.40 -1.78 -12.54
C VAL A 363 9.58 -3.08 -13.32
N ALA A 364 8.64 -3.43 -14.22
CA ALA A 364 8.74 -4.55 -15.15
C ALA A 364 9.57 -4.24 -16.41
N HIS A 365 10.31 -3.12 -16.43
CA HIS A 365 11.16 -2.71 -17.54
C HIS A 365 10.41 -2.57 -18.88
N ILE A 366 9.16 -2.09 -18.82
CA ILE A 366 8.50 -1.54 -20.02
C ILE A 366 9.20 -0.23 -20.39
N PRO A 367 9.50 0.03 -21.68
CA PRO A 367 10.03 1.32 -22.13
C PRO A 367 9.17 2.49 -21.65
N ASP A 368 9.78 3.63 -21.37
CA ASP A 368 9.12 4.77 -20.74
C ASP A 368 8.00 5.36 -21.64
N GLU A 369 8.23 5.37 -22.94
CA GLU A 369 7.27 5.73 -23.99
C GLU A 369 6.11 4.75 -24.11
N ASP A 370 6.27 3.52 -23.61
CA ASP A 370 5.30 2.44 -23.71
C ASP A 370 4.44 2.28 -22.44
N LEU A 371 4.68 3.07 -21.40
CA LEU A 371 3.96 2.98 -20.14
C LEU A 371 2.45 3.27 -20.31
N PRO A 372 1.56 2.61 -19.53
CA PRO A 372 0.12 2.81 -19.60
C PRO A 372 -0.31 4.29 -19.57
N PRO A 373 -1.23 4.75 -20.42
CA PRO A 373 -1.65 6.15 -20.42
C PRO A 373 -2.31 6.56 -19.09
N MET A 374 -2.39 7.87 -18.84
CA MET A 374 -3.27 8.40 -17.78
C MET A 374 -4.70 8.45 -18.31
N GLU A 375 -5.66 7.98 -17.52
CA GLU A 375 -7.10 8.00 -17.82
C GLU A 375 -7.79 9.28 -17.32
#